data_AF-A0A6G0QAK5-F1
#
_entry.id   AF-A0A6G0QAK5-F1
#
_cell.length_a   1.000
_cell.length_b   1.000
_cell.length_c   1.000
_cell.angle_alpha   90.00
_cell.angle_beta   90.00
_cell.angle_gamma   90.00
#
_symmetry.space_group_name_H-M   'P 1'
#
loop_
_entity.id
_entity.type
_entity.pdbx_description
1 polymer ?
#
loop_
_entity_poly.entity_id
_entity_poly.type
_entity_poly.pdbx_seq_one_letter_code
_entity_poly.pdbx_strand_id
1 'polypeptide(L)'
;MNSAVVFPGHSDMLWALCVSSFAVGGPIGSIAGGQLSAQIGRKKTMLANSCLFVMSGVVMAFAINMYMLIAGRFLVGIASGTATVIVPLYLGELAPPNLRGTLGTTYQVAMVLGILGTDILAFGFAGESQGFTHPGWRLMFGFAGLLGALQLVLTPLLIESPRWLLNNGNAKEAEEILRRLRQSDDVFEEIDSISAANTSESGDVQGGS
;
A
#
# COMPACT_ATOMS: atom_id res chain seq x y z
N MET A 1 -12.19 19.41 30.80
CA MET A 1 -12.34 18.21 29.93
C MET A 1 -10.98 17.96 29.31
N ASN A 2 -10.21 17.04 29.90
CA ASN A 2 -8.88 16.71 29.42
C ASN A 2 -9.04 15.81 28.19
N SER A 3 -9.05 16.41 27.01
CA SER A 3 -8.85 15.71 25.75
C SER A 3 -7.60 14.85 25.89
N ALA A 4 -7.67 13.57 25.57
CA ALA A 4 -6.55 12.62 25.67
C ALA A 4 -5.30 13.17 24.95
N VAL A 5 -4.41 13.84 25.69
CA VAL A 5 -3.27 14.55 25.11
C VAL A 5 -2.17 13.53 24.86
N VAL A 6 -1.84 13.28 23.59
CA VAL A 6 -0.78 12.34 23.18
C VAL A 6 0.59 12.80 23.73
N PHE A 7 0.83 14.12 23.76
CA PHE A 7 1.98 14.74 24.40
C PHE A 7 1.57 15.99 25.19
N PRO A 8 1.94 16.11 26.49
CA PRO A 8 1.61 17.30 27.26
C PRO A 8 2.25 18.56 26.63
N GLY A 9 1.44 19.60 26.40
CA GLY A 9 1.92 20.92 25.93
C GLY A 9 1.81 21.22 24.43
N HIS A 10 1.13 20.39 23.62
CA HIS A 10 0.93 20.70 22.20
C HIS A 10 -0.29 21.61 21.94
N SER A 11 -0.17 22.52 20.97
CA SER A 11 -1.31 23.32 20.47
C SER A 11 -2.23 22.49 19.57
N ASP A 12 -3.52 22.81 19.53
CA ASP A 12 -4.51 22.20 18.62
C ASP A 12 -4.09 22.30 17.15
N MET A 13 -3.37 23.36 16.78
CA MET A 13 -2.83 23.53 15.43
C MET A 13 -1.78 22.46 15.08
N LEU A 14 -0.93 22.06 16.04
CA LEU A 14 0.06 21.00 15.82
C LEU A 14 -0.61 19.64 15.65
N TRP A 15 -1.69 19.40 16.38
CA TRP A 15 -2.51 18.20 16.20
C TRP A 15 -3.17 18.17 14.82
N ALA A 16 -3.78 19.28 14.40
CA ALA A 16 -4.38 19.40 13.07
C ALA A 16 -3.34 19.16 11.95
N LEU A 17 -2.13 19.73 12.10
CA LEU A 17 -1.01 19.49 11.18
C LEU A 17 -0.58 18.02 11.15
N CYS A 18 -0.56 17.35 12.30
CA CYS A 18 -0.25 15.93 12.40
C CYS A 18 -1.24 15.06 11.63
N VAL A 19 -2.54 15.33 11.76
CA VAL A 19 -3.57 14.58 11.03
C VAL A 19 -3.58 14.92 9.54
N SER A 20 -3.43 16.20 9.17
CA SER A 20 -3.44 16.62 7.76
C SER A 20 -2.20 16.18 6.99
N SER A 21 -1.04 16.03 7.65
CA SER A 21 0.19 15.54 7.01
C SER A 21 0.01 14.16 6.35
N PHE A 22 -0.81 13.28 6.94
CA PHE A 22 -1.17 12.00 6.36
C PHE A 22 -1.95 12.17 5.04
N ALA A 23 -2.95 13.06 5.05
CA ALA A 23 -3.78 13.34 3.87
C ALA A 23 -2.96 13.96 2.72
N VAL A 24 -1.93 14.75 3.03
CA VAL A 24 -1.01 15.31 2.03
C VAL A 24 -0.05 14.25 1.49
N GLY A 25 0.42 13.33 2.34
CA GLY A 25 1.33 12.25 1.92
C GLY A 25 0.67 11.27 0.93
N GLY A 26 -0.63 11.02 1.06
CA GLY A 26 -1.37 10.08 0.22
C GLY A 26 -1.24 10.35 -1.30
N PRO A 27 -1.67 11.50 -1.82
CA PRO A 27 -1.57 11.83 -3.24
C PRO A 27 -0.14 11.76 -3.78
N ILE A 28 0.83 12.24 -2.99
CA ILE A 28 2.25 12.19 -3.34
C ILE A 28 2.70 10.73 -3.51
N GLY A 29 2.34 9.87 -2.56
CA GLY A 29 2.64 8.45 -2.61
C GLY A 29 1.93 7.71 -3.74
N SER A 30 0.69 8.08 -4.08
CA SER A 30 -0.04 7.49 -5.19
C SER A 30 0.61 7.79 -6.55
N ILE A 31 1.02 9.04 -6.78
CA ILE A 31 1.69 9.44 -8.03
C ILE A 31 3.08 8.78 -8.13
N ALA A 32 3.89 8.93 -7.08
CA ALA A 32 5.25 8.37 -7.05
C ALA A 32 5.23 6.84 -7.13
N GLY A 33 4.30 6.20 -6.41
CA GLY A 33 4.11 4.75 -6.40
C GLY A 33 3.69 4.20 -7.76
N GLY A 34 2.78 4.89 -8.45
CA GLY A 34 2.37 4.54 -9.81
C GLY A 34 3.55 4.56 -10.79
N GLN A 35 4.30 5.67 -10.81
CA GLN A 35 5.49 5.81 -11.67
C GLN A 35 6.57 4.78 -11.35
N LEU A 36 6.84 4.55 -10.05
CA LEU A 36 7.84 3.58 -9.61
C LEU A 36 7.43 2.16 -10.01
N SER A 37 6.15 1.80 -9.87
CA SER A 37 5.63 0.48 -10.27
C SER A 37 5.74 0.21 -11.77
N ALA A 38 5.68 1.25 -12.60
CA ALA A 38 5.89 1.16 -14.03
C ALA A 38 7.37 0.91 -14.38
N GLN A 39 8.29 1.60 -13.69
CA GLN A 39 9.73 1.54 -13.99
C GLN A 39 10.43 0.30 -13.43
N ILE A 40 10.28 0.02 -12.12
CA ILE A 40 11.05 -1.03 -11.44
C ILE A 40 10.30 -2.35 -11.27
N GLY A 41 9.02 -2.38 -11.66
CA GLY A 41 8.13 -3.53 -11.48
C GLY A 41 7.22 -3.40 -10.26
N ARG A 42 6.20 -4.26 -10.21
CA ARG A 42 5.13 -4.19 -9.20
C ARG A 42 5.61 -4.76 -7.89
N LYS A 43 6.30 -5.91 -7.91
CA LYS A 43 6.82 -6.58 -6.71
C LYS A 43 7.86 -5.73 -5.99
N LYS A 44 8.84 -5.18 -6.73
CA LYS A 44 9.89 -4.33 -6.14
C LYS A 44 9.31 -3.08 -5.50
N THR A 45 8.29 -2.49 -6.13
CA THR A 45 7.60 -1.34 -5.56
C THR A 45 6.79 -1.72 -4.31
N MET A 46 6.13 -2.88 -4.28
CA MET A 46 5.49 -3.39 -3.05
C MET A 46 6.50 -3.62 -1.91
N LEU A 47 7.71 -4.10 -2.23
CA LEU A 47 8.77 -4.32 -1.26
C LEU A 47 9.29 -2.98 -0.70
N ALA A 48 9.59 -2.02 -1.57
CA ALA A 48 9.96 -0.66 -1.15
C ALA A 48 8.87 0.00 -0.29
N ASN A 49 7.61 -0.19 -0.67
CA ASN A 49 6.47 0.31 0.08
C ASN A 49 6.36 -0.33 1.48
N SER A 50 6.61 -1.63 1.57
CA SER A 50 6.62 -2.35 2.86
C SER A 50 7.73 -1.82 3.78
N CYS A 51 8.91 -1.51 3.24
CA CYS A 51 9.96 -0.84 3.99
C CYS A 51 9.50 0.53 4.51
N LEU A 52 8.80 1.34 3.70
CA LEU A 52 8.24 2.62 4.14
C LEU A 52 7.21 2.45 5.26
N PHE A 53 6.35 1.43 5.20
CA PHE A 53 5.42 1.11 6.28
C PHE A 53 6.12 0.73 7.58
N VAL A 54 7.16 -0.11 7.52
CA VAL A 54 7.95 -0.48 8.70
C VAL A 54 8.65 0.75 9.29
N MET A 55 9.33 1.54 8.45
CA MET A 55 10.04 2.75 8.90
C MET A 55 9.08 3.75 9.55
N SER A 56 7.94 4.02 8.92
CA SER A 56 6.94 4.93 9.48
C SER A 56 6.36 4.40 10.80
N GLY A 57 6.06 3.09 10.89
CA GLY A 57 5.63 2.43 12.12
C GLY A 57 6.64 2.57 13.26
N VAL A 58 7.93 2.34 12.98
CA VAL A 58 9.01 2.51 13.96
C VAL A 58 9.13 3.97 14.40
N VAL A 59 9.12 4.92 13.47
CA VAL A 59 9.18 6.37 13.79
C VAL A 59 8.00 6.78 14.67
N MET A 60 6.78 6.30 14.39
CA MET A 60 5.60 6.60 15.20
C MET A 60 5.63 5.91 16.57
N ALA A 61 6.07 4.66 16.64
CA ALA A 61 6.15 3.89 17.88
C ALA A 61 7.20 4.46 18.86
N PHE A 62 8.32 4.97 18.34
CA PHE A 62 9.37 5.60 19.15
C PHE A 62 9.25 7.13 19.22
N ALA A 63 8.14 7.71 18.77
CA ALA A 63 7.97 9.16 18.77
C ALA A 63 8.11 9.75 20.19
N ILE A 64 9.11 10.61 20.38
CA ILE A 64 9.37 11.32 21.63
C ILE A 64 8.79 12.74 21.64
N ASN A 65 8.45 13.28 20.48
CA ASN A 65 7.87 14.61 20.31
C ASN A 65 6.83 14.61 19.17
N MET A 66 6.04 15.69 19.10
CA MET A 66 4.99 15.83 18.09
C MET A 66 5.54 15.93 16.65
N TYR A 67 6.72 16.51 16.46
CA TYR A 67 7.34 16.63 15.13
C TYR A 67 7.72 15.27 14.53
N MET A 68 8.21 14.35 15.36
CA MET A 68 8.52 12.97 14.98
C MET A 68 7.25 12.20 14.63
N LEU A 69 6.15 12.46 15.35
CA LEU A 69 4.84 11.90 15.02
C LEU A 69 4.32 12.45 13.68
N ILE A 70 4.43 13.76 13.42
CA ILE A 70 4.07 14.40 12.15
C ILE A 70 4.89 13.79 10.99
N ALA A 71 6.20 13.63 11.17
CA ALA A 71 7.07 13.01 10.16
C ALA A 71 6.66 11.56 9.88
N GLY A 72 6.40 10.77 10.93
CA GLY A 72 5.90 9.39 10.78
C GLY A 72 4.54 9.33 10.07
N ARG A 73 3.64 10.28 10.33
CA ARG A 73 2.32 10.40 9.69
C ARG A 73 2.42 10.78 8.22
N PHE A 74 3.34 11.65 7.87
CA PHE A 74 3.62 11.96 6.48
C PHE A 74 4.17 10.74 5.73
N LEU A 75 5.13 10.01 6.32
CA LEU A 75 5.71 8.80 5.73
C LEU A 75 4.68 7.67 5.54
N VAL A 76 3.84 7.41 6.54
CA VAL A 76 2.77 6.40 6.41
C VAL A 76 1.70 6.84 5.41
N GLY A 77 1.46 8.15 5.27
CA GLY A 77 0.59 8.70 4.23
C GLY A 77 1.09 8.37 2.83
N ILE A 78 2.39 8.58 2.58
CA ILE A 78 3.04 8.19 1.31
C ILE A 78 2.90 6.67 1.09
N ALA A 79 3.25 5.86 2.08
CA ALA A 79 3.20 4.40 1.96
C ALA A 79 1.77 3.88 1.70
N SER A 80 0.78 4.46 2.38
CA SER A 80 -0.64 4.14 2.18
C SER A 80 -1.12 4.55 0.79
N GLY A 81 -0.76 5.74 0.32
CA GLY A 81 -1.11 6.21 -1.02
C GLY A 81 -0.48 5.38 -2.14
N THR A 82 0.74 4.91 -1.94
CA THR A 82 1.39 3.97 -2.86
C THR A 82 0.68 2.62 -2.87
N ALA A 83 0.32 2.07 -1.70
CA ALA A 83 -0.37 0.78 -1.60
C ALA A 83 -1.74 0.78 -2.26
N THR A 84 -2.53 1.86 -2.10
CA THR A 84 -3.89 1.96 -2.65
C THR A 84 -3.92 1.93 -4.17
N VAL A 85 -2.84 2.29 -4.85
CA VAL A 85 -2.72 2.22 -6.31
C VAL A 85 -2.13 0.88 -6.75
N ILE A 86 -1.06 0.43 -6.11
CA ILE A 86 -0.29 -0.73 -6.59
C ILE A 86 -1.00 -2.05 -6.33
N VAL A 87 -1.66 -2.21 -5.17
CA VAL A 87 -2.31 -3.47 -4.83
C VAL A 87 -3.45 -3.83 -5.80
N PRO A 88 -4.44 -2.95 -6.07
CA PRO A 88 -5.48 -3.28 -7.04
C PRO A 88 -4.93 -3.39 -8.47
N LEU A 89 -3.89 -2.63 -8.83
CA LEU A 89 -3.22 -2.77 -10.12
C LEU A 89 -2.60 -4.17 -10.27
N TYR A 90 -1.81 -4.60 -9.28
CA TYR A 90 -1.17 -5.92 -9.28
C TYR A 90 -2.21 -7.05 -9.31
N LEU A 91 -3.28 -6.94 -8.51
CA LEU A 91 -4.39 -7.90 -8.54
C LEU A 91 -5.10 -7.93 -9.88
N GLY A 92 -5.32 -6.77 -10.52
CA GLY A 92 -5.92 -6.68 -11.85
C GLY A 92 -5.06 -7.30 -12.96
N GLU A 93 -3.74 -7.25 -12.81
CA GLU A 93 -2.79 -7.86 -13.74
C GLU A 93 -2.70 -9.39 -13.60
N LEU A 94 -2.89 -9.93 -12.39
CA LEU A 94 -2.99 -11.38 -12.16
C LEU A 94 -4.40 -11.93 -12.48
N ALA A 95 -5.44 -11.17 -12.20
CA ALA A 95 -6.82 -11.63 -12.30
C ALA A 95 -7.20 -12.03 -13.73
N PRO A 96 -7.93 -13.15 -13.91
CA PRO A 96 -8.58 -13.44 -15.19
C PRO A 96 -9.61 -12.35 -15.51
N PRO A 97 -9.87 -12.08 -16.81
CA PRO A 97 -10.76 -11.00 -17.24
C PRO A 97 -12.11 -11.00 -16.50
N ASN A 98 -12.62 -12.19 -16.20
CA ASN A 98 -13.91 -12.43 -15.57
C ASN A 98 -13.94 -12.13 -14.05
N LEU A 99 -12.78 -12.09 -13.38
CA LEU A 99 -12.68 -11.91 -11.91
C LEU A 99 -12.00 -10.60 -11.49
N ARG A 100 -11.53 -9.78 -12.44
CA ARG A 100 -10.87 -8.49 -12.15
C ARG A 100 -11.73 -7.59 -11.26
N GLY A 101 -13.02 -7.48 -11.56
CA GLY A 101 -13.96 -6.70 -10.76
C GLY A 101 -14.11 -7.24 -9.33
N THR A 102 -14.26 -8.57 -9.20
CA THR A 102 -14.43 -9.23 -7.90
C THR A 102 -13.19 -9.12 -7.00
N LEU A 103 -11.98 -9.20 -7.56
CA LEU A 103 -10.75 -9.00 -6.77
C LEU A 103 -10.61 -7.55 -6.31
N GLY A 104 -10.98 -6.58 -7.15
CA GLY A 104 -10.99 -5.17 -6.78
C GLY A 104 -11.97 -4.87 -5.63
N THR A 105 -13.20 -5.40 -5.73
CA THR A 105 -14.20 -5.21 -4.65
C THR A 105 -13.80 -5.93 -3.37
N THR A 106 -13.23 -7.15 -3.47
CA THR A 106 -12.73 -7.88 -2.30
C THR A 106 -11.62 -7.10 -1.58
N TYR A 107 -10.69 -6.50 -2.33
CA TYR A 107 -9.66 -5.63 -1.75
C TYR A 107 -10.26 -4.43 -1.03
N GLN A 108 -11.25 -3.77 -1.63
CA GLN A 108 -11.93 -2.63 -1.01
C GLN A 108 -12.69 -3.03 0.25
N VAL A 109 -13.39 -4.16 0.25
CA VAL A 109 -14.08 -4.68 1.44
C VAL A 109 -13.07 -5.01 2.54
N ALA A 110 -11.95 -5.66 2.21
CA ALA A 110 -10.89 -5.94 3.17
C ALA A 110 -10.29 -4.66 3.78
N MET A 111 -10.10 -3.61 2.99
CA MET A 111 -9.65 -2.29 3.48
C MET A 111 -10.65 -1.70 4.48
N VAL A 112 -11.95 -1.70 4.16
CA VAL A 112 -12.99 -1.17 5.05
C VAL A 112 -13.07 -1.98 6.35
N LEU A 113 -12.97 -3.31 6.28
CA LEU A 113 -12.92 -4.17 7.46
C LEU A 113 -11.68 -3.90 8.33
N GLY A 114 -10.53 -3.62 7.70
CA GLY A 114 -9.31 -3.23 8.41
C GLY A 114 -9.45 -1.89 9.16
N ILE A 115 -10.10 -0.91 8.53
CA ILE A 115 -10.42 0.38 9.17
C ILE A 115 -11.36 0.14 10.36
N LEU A 116 -12.44 -0.62 10.16
CA LEU A 116 -13.39 -0.97 11.22
C LEU A 116 -12.70 -1.68 12.39
N GLY A 117 -11.83 -2.65 12.11
CA GLY A 117 -11.06 -3.35 13.15
C GLY A 117 -10.13 -2.42 13.92
N THR A 118 -9.51 -1.46 13.23
CA THR A 118 -8.67 -0.43 13.86
C THR A 118 -9.50 0.49 14.75
N ASP A 119 -10.69 0.90 14.32
CA ASP A 119 -11.61 1.73 15.11
C ASP A 119 -12.15 0.99 16.34
N ILE A 120 -12.44 -0.31 16.23
CA ILE A 120 -12.85 -1.16 17.36
C ILE A 120 -11.71 -1.27 18.38
N LEU A 121 -10.48 -1.51 17.93
CA LEU A 121 -9.31 -1.50 18.80
C LEU A 121 -9.13 -0.12 19.45
N ALA A 122 -9.26 0.96 18.67
CA ALA A 122 -9.18 2.33 19.17
C ALA A 122 -10.20 2.60 20.28
N PHE A 123 -11.44 2.15 20.11
CA PHE A 123 -12.48 2.27 21.11
C PHE A 123 -12.20 1.40 22.35
N GLY A 124 -11.74 0.17 22.17
CA GLY A 124 -11.37 -0.74 23.26
C GLY A 124 -10.25 -0.18 24.15
N PHE A 125 -9.21 0.37 23.54
CA PHE A 125 -8.12 1.04 24.27
C PHE A 125 -8.53 2.40 24.84
N ALA A 126 -9.56 3.06 24.31
CA ALA A 126 -10.11 4.29 24.89
C ALA A 126 -10.86 4.03 26.21
N GLY A 127 -11.44 2.83 26.39
CA GLY A 127 -12.13 2.42 27.62
C GLY A 127 -11.21 2.14 28.82
N GLU A 128 -9.93 1.83 28.58
CA GLU A 128 -8.92 1.55 29.62
C GLU A 128 -8.28 2.82 30.22
N SER A 129 -8.82 4.00 29.91
CA SER A 129 -8.35 5.34 30.34
C SER A 129 -8.50 5.62 31.86
N GLN A 130 -8.73 4.61 32.70
CA GLN A 130 -8.85 4.75 34.16
C GLN A 130 -7.86 3.88 34.94
N GLY A 131 -6.75 3.43 34.34
CA GLY A 131 -5.77 2.67 35.12
C GLY A 131 -4.40 2.52 34.47
N PHE A 132 -3.42 3.22 35.06
CA PHE A 132 -2.00 2.89 35.11
C PHE A 132 -1.22 2.79 33.77
N THR A 133 -0.58 3.91 33.41
CA THR A 133 0.83 3.89 32.97
C THR A 133 1.15 3.04 31.73
N HIS A 134 0.93 3.52 30.51
CA HIS A 134 1.76 3.33 29.28
C HIS A 134 0.94 3.66 28.00
N PRO A 135 1.57 4.14 26.92
CA PRO A 135 0.88 4.82 25.83
C PRO A 135 0.25 3.83 24.84
N GLY A 136 -1.02 3.46 25.04
CA GLY A 136 -1.77 2.57 24.15
C GLY A 136 -1.77 3.00 22.67
N TRP A 137 -1.67 4.32 22.41
CA TRP A 137 -1.52 4.86 21.06
C TRP A 137 -0.22 4.39 20.37
N ARG A 138 0.88 4.18 21.12
CA ARG A 138 2.13 3.63 20.55
C ARG A 138 1.98 2.18 20.17
N LEU A 139 1.22 1.40 20.94
CA LEU A 139 0.92 0.01 20.61
C LEU A 139 0.08 -0.09 19.34
N MET A 140 -0.86 0.85 19.10
CA MET A 140 -1.61 0.91 17.83
C MET A 140 -0.69 1.12 16.63
N PHE A 141 0.23 2.08 16.69
CA PHE A 141 1.20 2.28 15.61
C PHE A 141 2.22 1.15 15.51
N GLY A 142 2.61 0.56 16.65
CA GLY A 142 3.47 -0.61 16.71
C GLY A 142 2.83 -1.81 16.02
N PHE A 143 1.53 -2.04 16.24
CA PHE A 143 0.77 -3.07 15.56
C PHE A 143 0.66 -2.81 14.05
N ALA A 144 0.41 -1.56 13.65
CA ALA A 144 0.45 -1.18 12.23
C ALA A 144 1.84 -1.42 11.61
N GLY A 145 2.91 -1.10 12.32
CA GLY A 145 4.29 -1.40 11.92
C GLY A 145 4.57 -2.90 11.82
N LEU A 146 4.02 -3.71 12.74
CA LEU A 146 4.09 -5.17 12.71
C LEU A 146 3.39 -5.74 11.47
N LEU A 147 2.21 -5.23 11.12
CA LEU A 147 1.53 -5.61 9.87
C LEU A 147 2.37 -5.23 8.64
N GLY A 148 3.02 -4.06 8.66
CA GLY A 148 3.98 -3.67 7.63
C GLY A 148 5.19 -4.61 7.53
N ALA A 149 5.70 -5.09 8.67
CA ALA A 149 6.79 -6.06 8.71
C ALA A 149 6.35 -7.44 8.20
N LEU A 150 5.14 -7.88 8.55
CA LEU A 150 4.56 -9.08 8.00
C LEU A 150 4.41 -8.98 6.48
N GLN A 151 3.90 -7.85 5.98
CA GLN A 151 3.84 -7.57 4.54
C GLN A 151 5.24 -7.62 3.90
N LEU A 152 6.26 -7.08 4.55
CA LEU A 152 7.64 -7.12 4.06
C LEU A 152 8.17 -8.56 3.93
N VAL A 153 7.82 -9.45 4.86
CA VAL A 153 8.22 -10.87 4.83
C VAL A 153 7.42 -11.66 3.78
N LEU A 154 6.14 -11.32 3.57
CA LEU A 154 5.29 -12.00 2.59
C LEU A 154 5.54 -11.54 1.16
N THR A 155 5.95 -10.29 0.95
CA THR A 155 6.14 -9.72 -0.39
C THR A 155 7.16 -10.48 -1.27
N PRO A 156 8.29 -11.00 -0.76
CA PRO A 156 9.20 -11.85 -1.52
C PRO A 156 8.58 -13.11 -2.11
N LEU A 157 7.54 -13.67 -1.46
CA LEU A 157 6.82 -14.86 -1.94
C LEU A 157 5.87 -14.55 -3.11
N LEU A 158 5.57 -13.27 -3.37
CA LEU A 158 4.74 -12.86 -4.50
C LEU A 158 5.50 -13.07 -5.82
N ILE A 159 4.76 -13.47 -6.86
CA ILE A 159 5.24 -13.53 -8.24
C ILE A 159 5.30 -12.11 -8.83
N GLU A 160 6.22 -11.88 -9.76
CA GLU A 160 6.24 -10.62 -10.51
C GLU A 160 5.02 -10.53 -11.43
N SER A 161 4.58 -9.32 -11.76
CA SER A 161 3.46 -9.12 -12.69
C SER A 161 3.81 -9.64 -14.10
N PRO A 162 2.99 -10.51 -14.70
CA PRO A 162 3.21 -11.01 -16.06
C PRO A 162 3.23 -9.89 -17.11
N ARG A 163 2.42 -8.84 -16.93
CA ARG A 163 2.39 -7.69 -17.85
C ARG A 163 3.70 -6.90 -17.81
N TRP A 164 4.29 -6.73 -16.63
CA TRP A 164 5.59 -6.08 -16.50
C TRP A 164 6.70 -6.94 -17.13
N LEU A 165 6.67 -8.26 -16.92
CA LEU A 165 7.64 -9.19 -17.52
C LEU A 165 7.57 -9.19 -19.06
N LEU A 166 6.37 -9.13 -19.64
CA LEU A 166 6.18 -8.97 -21.09
C LEU A 166 6.78 -7.64 -21.59
N ASN A 167 6.55 -6.54 -20.88
CA ASN A 167 7.06 -5.23 -21.27
C ASN A 167 8.60 -5.12 -21.13
N ASN A 168 9.19 -5.91 -20.23
CA ASN A 168 10.63 -5.91 -19.97
C ASN A 168 11.41 -6.96 -20.79
N GLY A 169 10.75 -7.59 -21.79
CA GLY A 169 11.38 -8.56 -22.70
C GLY A 169 11.47 -10.00 -22.17
N ASN A 170 10.96 -10.29 -20.97
CA ASN A 170 10.96 -11.62 -20.35
C ASN A 170 9.68 -12.41 -20.69
N ALA A 171 9.37 -12.56 -21.99
CA ALA A 171 8.15 -13.22 -22.45
C ALA A 171 8.01 -14.68 -21.97
N LYS A 172 9.13 -15.42 -21.88
CA LYS A 172 9.14 -16.82 -21.40
C LYS A 172 8.73 -16.96 -19.94
N GLU A 173 9.19 -16.05 -19.09
CA GLU A 173 8.88 -16.06 -17.66
C GLU A 173 7.43 -15.61 -17.41
N ALA A 174 6.96 -14.63 -18.19
CA ALA A 174 5.56 -14.24 -18.19
C ALA A 174 4.62 -15.39 -18.61
N GLU A 175 5.00 -16.14 -19.65
CA GLU A 175 4.26 -17.31 -20.12
C GLU A 175 4.18 -18.41 -19.05
N GLU A 176 5.30 -18.75 -18.39
CA GLU A 176 5.31 -19.76 -17.33
C GLU A 176 4.41 -19.35 -16.14
N ILE A 177 4.47 -18.07 -15.74
CA ILE A 177 3.63 -17.56 -14.65
C ILE A 177 2.16 -17.59 -15.06
N LEU A 178 1.83 -17.18 -16.30
CA LEU A 178 0.46 -17.19 -16.81
C LEU A 178 -0.10 -18.61 -16.93
N ARG A 179 0.69 -19.58 -17.42
CA ARG A 179 0.30 -21.00 -17.45
C ARG A 179 0.03 -21.55 -16.04
N ARG A 180 0.88 -21.21 -15.05
CA ARG A 180 0.66 -21.60 -13.64
C ARG A 180 -0.59 -20.95 -13.05
N LEU A 181 -0.86 -19.70 -13.39
CA LEU A 181 -1.97 -18.92 -12.83
C LEU A 181 -3.33 -19.28 -13.44
N ARG A 182 -3.35 -19.63 -14.73
CA ARG A 182 -4.56 -20.01 -15.48
C ARG A 182 -4.82 -21.52 -15.49
N GLN A 183 -3.83 -22.33 -15.12
CA GLN A 183 -3.86 -23.80 -15.23
C GLN A 183 -4.29 -24.29 -16.62
N SER A 184 -3.96 -23.53 -17.66
CA SER A 184 -4.27 -23.82 -19.06
C SER A 184 -3.02 -23.52 -19.91
N ASP A 185 -2.80 -24.32 -20.94
CA ASP A 185 -1.73 -24.10 -21.93
C ASP A 185 -2.13 -23.06 -23.00
N ASP A 186 -3.41 -22.71 -23.08
CA ASP A 186 -3.96 -21.81 -24.09
C ASP A 186 -3.91 -20.34 -23.62
N VAL A 187 -2.70 -19.88 -23.30
CA VAL A 187 -2.45 -18.50 -22.82
C VAL A 187 -1.87 -17.61 -23.90
N PHE A 188 -1.66 -18.15 -25.10
CA PHE A 188 -1.11 -17.44 -26.24
C PHE A 188 -2.01 -16.29 -26.70
N GLU A 189 -3.34 -16.46 -26.73
CA GLU A 189 -4.27 -15.34 -27.02
C GLU A 189 -4.22 -14.24 -25.96
N GLU A 190 -4.06 -14.59 -24.67
CA GLU A 190 -3.94 -13.60 -23.59
C GLU A 190 -2.60 -12.84 -23.68
N ILE A 191 -1.52 -13.54 -24.03
CA ILE A 191 -0.22 -12.90 -24.27
C ILE A 191 -0.29 -11.95 -25.47
N ASP A 192 -0.88 -12.40 -26.58
CA ASP A 192 -0.93 -11.63 -27.83
C ASP A 192 -1.83 -10.39 -27.68
N SER A 193 -2.95 -10.51 -26.96
CA SER A 193 -3.81 -9.37 -26.61
C SER A 193 -3.13 -8.36 -25.67
N ILE A 194 -2.31 -8.82 -24.72
CA ILE A 194 -1.52 -7.94 -23.84
C ILE A 194 -0.42 -7.22 -24.64
N SER A 195 0.29 -7.91 -25.54
CA SER A 195 1.31 -7.28 -26.39
C SER A 195 0.71 -6.30 -27.39
N ALA A 196 -0.46 -6.62 -27.98
CA ALA A 196 -1.18 -5.72 -28.87
C ALA A 196 -1.62 -4.44 -28.14
N ALA A 197 -2.21 -4.57 -26.94
CA ALA A 197 -2.61 -3.42 -26.12
C ALA A 197 -1.43 -2.50 -25.75
N ASN A 198 -0.29 -3.08 -25.38
CA ASN A 198 0.93 -2.33 -25.07
C ASN A 198 1.50 -1.58 -26.29
N THR A 199 1.35 -2.16 -27.49
CA THR A 199 1.80 -1.53 -28.76
C THR A 199 0.93 -0.32 -29.10
N SER A 200 -0.39 -0.40 -28.90
CA SER A 200 -1.30 0.75 -29.07
C SER A 200 -1.05 1.88 -28.06
N GLU A 201 -0.80 1.57 -26.78
CA GLU A 201 -0.45 2.61 -25.78
C GLU A 201 0.88 3.32 -26.12
N SER A 202 1.85 2.61 -26.69
CA SER A 202 3.13 3.21 -27.10
C SER A 202 2.99 4.11 -28.33
N GLY A 203 2.03 3.84 -29.21
CA GLY A 203 1.73 4.65 -30.40
C GLY A 203 1.04 5.97 -30.08
N ASP A 204 0.11 5.98 -29.12
CA ASP A 204 -0.62 7.21 -28.72
C ASP A 204 0.27 8.22 -28.00
N VAL A 205 1.31 7.76 -27.28
CA VAL A 205 2.28 8.64 -26.61
C VAL A 205 3.21 9.34 -27.61
N GLN A 206 3.41 8.79 -28.82
CA GLN A 206 4.22 9.40 -29.89
C GLN A 206 3.40 10.24 -30.88
N GLY A 207 2.09 10.07 -30.95
CA GLY A 207 1.19 10.83 -31.85
C GLY A 207 0.65 12.15 -31.28
N GLY A 208 0.89 12.43 -30.00
CA GLY A 208 0.33 13.57 -29.27
C GLY A 208 1.25 14.78 -29.09
N SER A 209 2.38 14.85 -29.81
CA SER A 209 3.33 15.98 -29.78
C SER A 209 3.10 16.98 -30.91
#